data_AF-A0A3M2WTF3-F1
#
_entry.id   AF-A0A3M2WTF3-F1
#
_cell.length_a   1.000
_cell.length_b   1.000
_cell.length_c   1.000
_cell.angle_alpha   90.00
_cell.angle_beta   90.00
_cell.angle_gamma   90.00
#
_symmetry.space_group_name_H-M   'P 1'
#
loop_
_entity.id
_entity.type
_entity.pdbx_description
1 polymer ?
#
loop_
_entity_poly.entity_id
_entity_poly.type
_entity_poly.pdbx_seq_one_letter_code
_entity_poly.pdbx_strand_id
1 'polypeptide(L)'
;MKQYLELVAHVIKHGTLQANRTGVNTISFPGAMLRYDLQEGFPAITTRRMAFKSAIGEMVGFLRGVSNAAEFRELGCKVWDQNANENAQWLNNPFRKGED
;
A
#
# COMPACT_ATOMS: atom_id res chain seq x y z
N MET A 1 15.24 10.63 1.95
CA MET A 1 14.44 10.03 0.85
C MET A 1 15.16 9.84 -0.49
N LYS A 2 16.43 10.24 -0.67
CA LYS A 2 17.20 9.98 -1.92
C LYS A 2 17.18 8.50 -2.34
N GLN A 3 17.35 7.59 -1.37
CA GLN A 3 17.32 6.14 -1.58
C GLN A 3 16.02 5.65 -2.26
N TYR A 4 14.85 6.23 -1.93
CA TYR A 4 13.59 5.89 -2.60
C TYR A 4 13.62 6.29 -4.08
N LEU A 5 14.11 7.49 -4.40
CA LEU A 5 14.22 7.96 -5.78
C LEU A 5 15.25 7.15 -6.59
N GLU A 6 16.37 6.80 -5.96
CA GLU A 6 17.39 5.93 -6.55
C GLU A 6 16.84 4.53 -6.83
N LEU A 7 16.03 3.96 -5.93
CA LEU A 7 15.37 2.69 -6.17
C LEU A 7 14.40 2.77 -7.36
N VAL A 8 13.56 3.81 -7.44
CA VAL A 8 12.65 3.99 -8.57
C VAL A 8 13.43 4.09 -9.90
N ALA A 9 14.49 4.90 -9.93
CA ALA A 9 15.36 5.04 -11.09
C ALA A 9 16.03 3.70 -11.47
N HIS A 10 16.48 2.93 -10.48
CA HIS A 10 17.10 1.62 -10.69
C HIS A 10 16.12 0.62 -11.30
N VAL A 11 14.89 0.53 -10.76
CA VAL A 11 13.83 -0.35 -11.31
C VAL A 11 13.53 0.02 -12.76
N ILE A 12 13.39 1.30 -13.09
CA ILE A 12 13.12 1.75 -14.46
C ILE A 12 14.27 1.40 -15.41
N LYS A 13 15.52 1.58 -14.98
CA LYS A 13 16.71 1.40 -15.83
C LYS A 13 17.12 -0.06 -16.00
N HIS A 14 16.97 -0.87 -14.96
CA HIS A 14 17.53 -2.23 -14.87
C HIS A 14 16.48 -3.33 -14.69
N GLY A 15 15.21 -2.98 -14.49
CA GLY A 15 14.14 -3.95 -14.36
C GLY A 15 13.72 -4.59 -15.68
N THR A 16 12.88 -5.62 -15.58
CA THR A 16 12.33 -6.37 -16.71
C THR A 16 10.84 -6.12 -16.85
N LEU A 17 10.35 -5.98 -18.09
CA LEU A 17 8.92 -5.85 -18.36
C LEU A 17 8.23 -7.20 -18.15
N GLN A 18 7.17 -7.23 -17.34
CA GLN A 18 6.43 -8.43 -16.99
C GLN A 18 4.92 -8.19 -17.05
N ALA A 19 4.19 -9.15 -17.59
CA ALA A 19 2.73 -9.19 -17.50
C ALA A 19 2.28 -9.68 -16.12
N ASN A 20 1.10 -9.27 -15.65
CA ASN A 20 0.54 -9.72 -14.38
C ASN A 20 -0.99 -9.79 -14.42
N ARG A 21 -1.60 -10.30 -13.32
CA ARG A 21 -3.04 -10.56 -13.19
C ARG A 21 -3.96 -9.35 -13.39
N THR A 22 -3.43 -8.12 -13.36
CA THR A 22 -4.24 -6.90 -13.55
C THR A 22 -4.44 -6.55 -15.03
N GLY A 23 -3.71 -7.21 -15.94
CA GLY A 23 -3.67 -6.85 -17.36
C GLY A 23 -2.80 -5.64 -17.67
N VAL A 24 -2.21 -4.99 -16.66
CA VAL A 24 -1.27 -3.86 -16.83
C VAL A 24 0.15 -4.33 -16.57
N ASN A 25 1.02 -4.25 -17.59
CA ASN A 25 2.42 -4.65 -17.46
C ASN A 25 3.17 -3.82 -16.40
N THR A 26 4.15 -4.44 -15.74
CA THR A 26 5.01 -3.84 -14.72
C THR A 26 6.48 -3.98 -15.09
N ILE A 27 7.32 -3.03 -14.67
CA ILE A 27 8.78 -3.17 -14.71
C ILE A 27 9.24 -3.66 -13.33
N SER A 28 9.87 -4.84 -13.28
CA SER A 28 10.19 -5.54 -12.03
C SER A 28 11.69 -5.72 -11.86
N PHE A 29 12.19 -5.52 -10.63
CA PHE A 29 13.57 -5.79 -10.23
C PHE A 29 13.57 -6.57 -8.90
N PRO A 30 14.22 -7.75 -8.81
CA PRO A 30 14.17 -8.58 -7.62
C PRO A 30 15.17 -8.11 -6.56
N GLY A 31 14.66 -7.84 -5.35
CA GLY A 31 15.48 -7.53 -4.18
C GLY A 31 15.99 -6.08 -4.17
N ALA A 32 15.61 -5.35 -3.12
CA ALA A 32 16.12 -4.01 -2.85
C ALA A 32 16.03 -3.75 -1.35
N MET A 33 16.90 -2.87 -0.85
CA MET A 33 16.90 -2.46 0.55
C MET A 33 16.90 -0.94 0.63
N LEU A 34 16.03 -0.40 1.47
CA LEU A 34 16.05 0.99 1.89
C LEU A 34 16.32 1.00 3.40
N ARG A 35 17.26 1.83 3.86
CA ARG A 35 17.61 1.93 5.28
C ARG A 35 17.52 3.38 5.72
N TYR A 36 16.69 3.65 6.72
CA TYR A 36 16.50 4.99 7.27
C TYR A 36 16.91 5.01 8.74
N ASP A 37 17.71 6.00 9.11
CA ASP A 37 17.90 6.36 10.52
C ASP A 37 16.77 7.31 10.92
N LEU A 38 15.98 6.93 11.93
CA LEU A 38 14.86 7.74 12.39
C LEU A 38 15.28 8.91 13.28
N GLN A 39 16.52 8.92 13.79
CA GLN A 39 17.07 10.08 14.49
C GLN A 39 17.26 11.27 13.55
N GLU A 40 17.50 11.00 12.25
CA GLU A 40 17.62 11.99 11.19
C GLU A 40 16.25 12.47 10.64
N GLY A 41 15.15 11.88 11.11
CA GLY A 41 13.79 12.28 10.78
C GLY A 41 12.91 11.16 10.21
N PHE A 42 11.66 11.51 9.88
CA PHE A 42 10.66 10.57 9.38
C PHE A 42 10.76 10.39 7.86
N PRO A 43 10.77 9.15 7.31
CA PRO A 43 10.94 8.88 5.89
C PRO A 43 9.66 9.12 5.06
N ALA A 44 9.06 10.30 5.18
CA ALA A 44 7.96 10.74 4.32
C ALA A 44 8.48 11.14 2.93
N ILE A 45 7.82 10.68 1.87
CA ILE A 45 8.06 11.23 0.52
C ILE A 45 7.67 12.71 0.50
N THR A 46 8.52 13.55 -0.10
CA THR A 46 8.32 15.01 -0.19
C THR A 46 8.17 15.50 -1.62
N THR A 47 8.53 14.68 -2.62
CA THR A 47 8.35 14.99 -4.06
C THR A 47 6.89 14.94 -4.49
N ARG A 48 6.00 14.42 -3.64
CA ARG A 48 4.54 14.53 -3.74
C ARG A 48 3.93 14.44 -2.34
N ARG A 49 2.69 14.90 -2.18
CA ARG A 49 1.98 14.82 -0.89
C ARG A 49 1.75 13.36 -0.49
N MET A 50 2.26 12.97 0.67
CA MET A 50 1.98 11.67 1.29
C MET A 50 0.58 11.69 1.94
N ALA A 51 -0.18 10.60 1.79
CA ALA A 51 -1.47 10.40 2.48
C ALA A 51 -1.26 10.01 3.96
N PHE A 52 -0.53 10.82 4.71
CA PHE A 52 -0.04 10.49 6.06
C PHE A 52 -1.16 10.10 7.02
N LYS A 53 -2.24 10.88 7.10
CA LYS A 53 -3.39 10.57 7.99
C LYS A 53 -4.05 9.23 7.64
N SER A 54 -4.17 8.91 6.35
CA SER A 54 -4.72 7.62 5.92
C SER A 54 -3.81 6.45 6.34
N ALA A 55 -2.50 6.59 6.16
CA ALA A 55 -1.53 5.57 6.57
C ALA A 55 -1.50 5.36 8.09
N ILE A 56 -1.60 6.44 8.88
CA ILE A 56 -1.72 6.35 10.35
C ILE A 56 -3.05 5.70 10.75
N GLY A 57 -4.17 6.06 10.11
CA GLY A 57 -5.47 5.43 10.35
C GLY A 57 -5.46 3.93 10.08
N GLU A 58 -4.82 3.51 8.98
CA GLU A 58 -4.61 2.10 8.65
C GLU A 58 -3.79 1.37 9.72
N MET A 59 -2.63 1.92 10.12
CA MET A 59 -1.80 1.35 11.18
C MET A 59 -2.57 1.21 12.50
N VAL A 60 -3.36 2.23 12.89
CA VAL A 60 -4.20 2.17 14.09
C VAL A 60 -5.26 1.08 13.97
N GLY A 61 -5.88 0.90 12.80
CA GLY A 61 -6.84 -0.17 12.57
C GLY A 61 -6.21 -1.55 12.76
N PHE A 62 -5.00 -1.77 12.23
CA PHE A 62 -4.26 -3.02 12.47
C PHE A 62 -3.95 -3.25 13.95
N LEU A 63 -3.48 -2.22 14.67
CA LEU A 63 -3.18 -2.33 16.10
C LEU A 63 -4.44 -2.64 16.94
N ARG A 64 -5.62 -2.23 16.47
CA ARG A 64 -6.92 -2.54 17.10
C ARG A 64 -7.50 -3.89 16.68
N GLY A 65 -6.89 -4.58 15.70
CA GLY A 65 -7.44 -5.81 15.13
C GLY A 65 -8.70 -5.60 14.29
N VAL A 66 -8.90 -4.39 13.74
CA VAL A 66 -10.04 -4.07 12.88
C VAL A 66 -10.03 -4.98 11.66
N SER A 67 -11.19 -5.57 11.36
CA SER A 67 -11.39 -6.41 10.17
C SER A 67 -12.56 -5.94 9.29
N ASN A 68 -13.04 -4.72 9.49
CA ASN A 68 -14.18 -4.13 8.80
C ASN A 68 -13.77 -2.78 8.19
N ALA A 69 -14.11 -2.55 6.91
CA ALA A 69 -13.70 -1.35 6.19
C ALA A 69 -14.38 -0.05 6.69
N ALA A 70 -15.58 -0.12 7.26
CA ALA A 70 -16.25 1.03 7.87
C ALA A 70 -15.47 1.57 9.08
N GLU A 71 -14.95 0.69 9.94
CA GLU A 71 -14.09 1.10 11.07
C GLU A 71 -12.78 1.74 10.58
N PHE A 72 -12.19 1.26 9.48
CA PHE A 72 -11.07 1.96 8.84
C PHE A 72 -11.45 3.36 8.35
N ARG A 73 -12.65 3.53 7.79
CA ARG A 73 -13.14 4.84 7.35
C ARG A 73 -13.32 5.81 8.52
N GLU A 74 -13.82 5.34 9.67
CA GLU A 74 -13.89 6.13 10.91
C GLU A 74 -12.51 6.59 11.39
N LEU A 75 -11.47 5.78 11.15
CA LEU A 75 -10.06 6.12 11.39
C LEU A 75 -9.45 7.04 10.32
N GLY A 76 -10.24 7.49 9.33
CA GLY A 76 -9.78 8.34 8.24
C GLY A 76 -9.03 7.60 7.12
N CYS A 77 -9.22 6.29 7.02
CA CYS A 77 -8.59 5.43 6.02
C CYS A 77 -9.64 4.78 5.09
N LYS A 78 -9.54 5.04 3.79
CA LYS A 78 -10.49 4.53 2.76
C LYS A 78 -9.87 3.47 1.84
N VAL A 79 -8.62 3.06 2.07
CA VAL A 79 -7.89 2.19 1.14
C VAL A 79 -8.47 0.77 1.04
N TRP A 80 -9.31 0.38 2.00
CA TRP A 80 -9.93 -0.94 2.09
C TRP A 80 -11.28 -1.05 1.37
N ASP A 81 -11.89 0.07 0.95
CA ASP A 81 -13.27 0.10 0.42
C ASP A 81 -13.45 -0.83 -0.79
N GLN A 82 -12.55 -0.76 -1.78
CA GLN A 82 -12.63 -1.59 -2.99
C GLN A 82 -12.32 -3.07 -2.72
N ASN A 83 -11.36 -3.34 -1.83
CA ASN A 83 -11.03 -4.72 -1.46
C ASN A 83 -12.19 -5.41 -0.74
N ALA A 84 -12.89 -4.71 0.15
CA ALA A 84 -14.02 -5.24 0.89
C ALA A 84 -15.27 -5.47 0.02
N ASN A 85 -15.55 -4.54 -0.90
CA ASN A 85 -16.87 -4.44 -1.53
C ASN A 85 -16.89 -4.59 -3.06
N GLU A 86 -15.75 -4.57 -3.75
CA GLU A 86 -15.70 -4.68 -5.22
C GLU A 86 -14.83 -5.85 -5.72
N ASN A 87 -13.95 -6.39 -4.88
CA ASN A 87 -13.07 -7.48 -5.29
C ASN A 87 -13.83 -8.80 -5.47
N ALA A 88 -14.05 -9.22 -6.73
CA ALA A 88 -14.83 -10.43 -7.04
C ALA A 88 -14.32 -11.72 -6.35
N GLN A 89 -13.01 -11.88 -6.19
CA GLN A 89 -12.47 -13.05 -5.50
C GLN A 89 -12.84 -13.05 -4.01
N TRP A 90 -12.81 -11.89 -3.36
CA TRP A 90 -13.23 -11.72 -1.98
C TRP A 90 -14.74 -11.80 -1.81
N LEU A 91 -15.52 -11.19 -2.71
CA LEU A 91 -16.98 -11.25 -2.71
C LEU A 91 -17.52 -12.68 -2.76
N ASN A 92 -16.82 -13.57 -3.49
CA ASN A 92 -17.15 -14.99 -3.60
C ASN A 92 -16.48 -15.87 -2.53
N ASN A 93 -15.75 -15.28 -1.57
CA ASN A 93 -15.04 -16.03 -0.55
C ASN A 93 -16.01 -16.50 0.57
N PRO A 94 -16.03 -17.80 0.93
CA PRO A 94 -16.95 -18.32 1.94
C PRO A 94 -16.71 -17.76 3.36
N PHE A 95 -15.55 -17.14 3.60
CA PHE A 95 -15.23 -16.47 4.86
C PHE A 95 -15.68 -15.00 4.93
N ARG A 96 -16.20 -14.45 3.81
CA ARG A 96 -16.73 -13.08 3.80
C ARG A 96 -18.00 -13.02 4.67
N LYS A 97 -18.04 -12.06 5.59
CA LYS A 97 -19.12 -11.93 6.59
C LYS A 97 -20.25 -10.98 6.19
N GLY A 98 -20.11 -10.25 5.09
CA GLY A 98 -21.06 -9.22 4.68
C GLY A 98 -20.35 -8.03 4.03
N GLU A 99 -21.10 -6.95 3.82
CA GLU A 99 -20.56 -5.64 3.46
C GLU A 99 -19.78 -5.04 4.63
N ASP A 100 -18.58 -4.57 4.30
CA ASP A 100 -17.50 -4.14 5.21
C ASP A 100 -17.00 -5.16 6.24
#